data_AF-A0A7J2U8T5-F1
#
_entry.id   AF-A0A7J2U8T5-F1
#
_cell.length_a   1.000
_cell.length_b   1.000
_cell.length_c   1.000
_cell.angle_alpha   90.00
_cell.angle_beta   90.00
_cell.angle_gamma   90.00
#
_symmetry.space_group_name_H-M   'P 1'
#
loop_
_entity.id
_entity.type
_entity.pdbx_description
1 polymer ?
#
loop_
_entity_poly.entity_id
_entity_poly.type
_entity_poly.pdbx_seq_one_letter_code
_entity_poly.pdbx_strand_id
1 'polypeptide(L)'
;MEQRKIMSLGRSSLVISLPKYWTQLNELKRGDVVSVAINRDRSLVIFPFLKKAEDLAKITLHLESNENINFIIRNIIAAYLNGYSYIKLVSKNFFTVNQ
;
A
#
# COMPACT_ATOMS: atom_id res chain seq x y z
N MET A 1 -7.41 21.37 11.77
CA MET A 1 -8.53 20.62 11.14
C MET A 1 -9.42 21.62 10.42
N GLU A 2 -9.74 21.37 9.16
CA GLU A 2 -10.68 22.19 8.39
C GLU A 2 -11.98 21.39 8.20
N GLN A 3 -13.13 22.05 8.34
CA GLN A 3 -14.45 21.42 8.17
C GLN A 3 -14.97 21.69 6.75
N ARG A 4 -15.57 20.67 6.12
CA ARG A 4 -16.19 20.76 4.80
C ARG A 4 -17.63 20.28 4.88
N LYS A 5 -18.52 20.96 4.17
CA LYS A 5 -19.93 20.57 4.08
C LYS A 5 -20.10 19.53 2.99
N ILE A 6 -20.92 18.53 3.26
CA ILE A 6 -21.39 17.59 2.24
C ILE A 6 -22.45 18.29 1.39
N MET A 7 -22.33 18.18 0.06
CA MET A 7 -23.22 18.77 -0.92
C MET A 7 -23.92 17.67 -1.72
N SER A 8 -25.12 17.94 -2.22
CA SER A 8 -25.78 17.04 -3.15
C SER A 8 -25.23 17.20 -4.57
N LEU A 9 -25.00 16.07 -5.24
CA LEU A 9 -24.74 16.01 -6.67
C LEU A 9 -25.82 15.10 -7.29
N GLY A 10 -26.80 15.70 -7.96
CA GLY A 10 -27.96 14.95 -8.47
C GLY A 10 -28.89 14.46 -7.34
N ARG A 11 -29.70 13.43 -7.63
CA ARG A 11 -30.73 12.92 -6.69
C ARG A 11 -30.20 11.94 -5.65
N SER A 12 -29.14 11.20 -5.94
CA SER A 12 -28.70 10.05 -5.12
C SER A 12 -27.22 10.07 -4.76
N SER A 13 -26.48 11.12 -5.11
CA SER A 13 -25.04 11.22 -4.81
C SER A 13 -24.73 12.44 -3.94
N LEU A 14 -23.76 12.26 -3.07
CA LEU A 14 -23.23 13.29 -2.19
C LEU A 14 -21.75 13.50 -2.50
N VAL A 15 -21.28 14.73 -2.38
CA VAL A 15 -19.89 15.12 -2.66
C VAL A 15 -19.33 16.03 -1.58
N ILE A 16 -18.02 16.01 -1.41
CA ILE A 16 -17.26 16.99 -0.63
C ILE A 16 -16.27 17.70 -1.57
N SER A 17 -16.02 18.98 -1.35
CA SER A 17 -14.94 19.68 -2.05
C SER A 17 -13.60 19.45 -1.35
N LEU A 18 -12.59 19.06 -2.13
CA LEU A 18 -11.21 19.02 -1.65
C LEU A 18 -10.62 20.45 -1.68
N PRO A 19 -9.93 20.89 -0.63
CA PRO A 19 -9.17 22.14 -0.66
C PRO A 19 -8.14 22.13 -1.79
N LYS A 20 -7.94 23.28 -2.47
CA LYS A 20 -6.96 23.40 -3.56
C LYS A 20 -5.54 23.00 -3.15
N TYR A 21 -5.14 23.31 -1.92
CA TYR A 21 -3.82 22.93 -1.43
C TYR A 21 -3.69 21.42 -1.20
N TRP A 22 -4.77 20.71 -0.84
CA TRP A 22 -4.75 19.24 -0.76
C TRP A 22 -4.55 18.61 -2.14
N THR A 23 -5.25 19.12 -3.16
CA THR A 23 -5.08 18.61 -4.52
C THR A 23 -3.67 18.89 -5.04
N GLN A 24 -3.07 20.04 -4.72
CA GLN A 24 -1.69 20.37 -5.08
C GLN A 24 -0.67 19.47 -4.36
N LEU A 25 -0.82 19.28 -3.04
CA LEU A 25 0.08 18.43 -2.24
C LEU A 25 0.05 16.96 -2.67
N ASN A 26 -1.06 16.49 -3.22
CA ASN A 26 -1.24 15.11 -3.67
C ASN A 26 -1.15 14.98 -5.20
N GLU A 27 -0.71 16.03 -5.92
CA GLU A 27 -0.56 16.05 -7.38
C GLU A 27 -1.83 15.65 -8.15
N LEU A 28 -3.01 15.90 -7.56
CA LEU A 28 -4.30 15.58 -8.14
C LEU A 28 -4.78 16.71 -9.05
N LYS A 29 -5.30 16.34 -10.23
CA LYS A 29 -5.98 17.23 -11.17
C LYS A 29 -7.43 16.81 -11.40
N ARG A 30 -8.18 17.70 -12.05
CA ARG A 30 -9.58 17.43 -12.42
C ARG A 30 -9.66 16.18 -13.30
N GLY A 31 -10.51 15.24 -12.92
CA GLY A 31 -10.72 13.99 -13.64
C GLY A 31 -9.87 12.82 -13.12
N ASP A 32 -8.92 13.07 -12.22
CA ASP A 32 -8.19 11.98 -11.57
C ASP A 32 -9.12 11.15 -10.68
N VAL A 33 -8.87 9.85 -10.65
CA VAL A 33 -9.56 8.91 -9.77
C VAL A 33 -8.82 8.86 -8.44
N VAL A 34 -9.57 8.84 -7.35
CA VAL A 34 -9.04 8.64 -5.99
C VAL A 34 -9.71 7.44 -5.35
N SER A 35 -8.97 6.78 -4.46
CA SER A 35 -9.52 5.71 -3.64
C SER A 35 -10.08 6.27 -2.35
N VAL A 36 -11.20 5.70 -1.90
CA VAL A 36 -11.85 6.05 -0.63
C VAL A 36 -12.01 4.78 0.19
N ALA A 37 -11.59 4.82 1.45
CA ALA A 37 -11.73 3.72 2.39
C ALA A 37 -12.32 4.19 3.73
N ILE A 38 -12.90 3.25 4.46
CA ILE A 38 -13.41 3.48 5.81
C ILE A 38 -12.50 2.75 6.80
N ASN A 39 -11.93 3.49 7.74
CA ASN A 39 -11.14 2.92 8.82
C ASN A 39 -12.03 2.32 9.92
N ARG A 40 -11.42 1.56 10.85
CA ARG A 40 -12.14 0.94 11.99
C ARG A 40 -12.83 1.94 12.90
N ASP A 41 -12.26 3.13 13.06
CA ASP A 41 -12.82 4.25 13.81
C ASP A 41 -13.91 5.03 13.05
N ARG A 42 -14.31 4.54 11.86
CA ARG A 42 -15.25 5.15 10.92
C ARG A 42 -14.76 6.43 10.27
N SER A 43 -13.48 6.79 10.39
CA SER A 43 -12.92 7.86 9.60
C SER A 43 -12.92 7.49 8.12
N LEU A 44 -13.22 8.47 7.27
CA LEU A 44 -13.12 8.35 5.81
C LEU A 44 -11.72 8.80 5.40
N VAL A 45 -10.99 7.93 4.70
CA VAL A 45 -9.67 8.25 4.15
C VAL A 45 -9.76 8.31 2.65
N ILE A 46 -9.26 9.41 2.09
CA ILE A 46 -9.10 9.61 0.66
C ILE A 46 -7.62 9.57 0.37
N PHE A 47 -7.22 8.75 -0.61
CA PHE A 47 -5.85 8.65 -1.05
C PHE A 47 -5.82 8.57 -2.58
N PRO A 48 -4.75 9.09 -3.24
CA PRO A 48 -4.60 8.95 -4.68
C PRO A 48 -4.83 7.51 -5.10
N PHE A 49 -5.53 7.29 -6.21
CA PHE A 49 -5.58 5.97 -6.81
C PHE A 49 -4.17 5.64 -7.26
N LEU A 50 -3.41 4.99 -6.38
CA LEU A 50 -2.33 4.14 -6.81
C LEU A 50 -3.05 3.15 -7.72
N LYS A 51 -2.78 3.22 -9.04
CA LYS A 51 -2.88 2.02 -9.88
C LYS A 51 -2.41 0.91 -8.96
N LYS A 52 -3.25 -0.11 -8.79
CA LYS A 52 -2.86 -1.38 -8.15
C LYS A 52 -1.37 -1.55 -8.41
N ALA A 53 -0.62 -2.02 -7.44
CA ALA A 53 0.73 -2.55 -7.67
C ALA A 53 0.71 -3.74 -8.66
N GLU A 54 -0.01 -3.66 -9.79
CA GLU A 54 0.45 -4.03 -11.11
C GLU A 54 1.91 -3.56 -11.20
N ASP A 55 2.78 -4.56 -11.21
CA ASP A 55 4.21 -4.50 -11.45
C ASP A 55 5.15 -4.15 -10.28
N LEU A 56 4.70 -4.23 -9.02
CA LEU A 56 5.70 -4.56 -7.98
C LEU A 56 6.03 -6.04 -8.18
N ALA A 57 7.17 -6.32 -8.82
CA ALA A 57 7.66 -7.69 -8.98
C ALA A 57 7.66 -8.36 -7.59
N LYS A 58 6.95 -9.49 -7.49
CA LYS A 58 6.78 -10.25 -6.24
C LYS A 58 7.52 -11.56 -6.32
N ILE A 59 8.16 -11.96 -5.23
CA ILE A 59 8.78 -13.27 -5.09
C ILE A 59 8.43 -13.88 -3.74
N THR A 60 8.25 -15.20 -3.73
CA THR A 60 8.15 -15.98 -2.49
C THR A 60 9.40 -16.85 -2.38
N LEU A 61 10.15 -16.68 -1.28
CA LEU A 61 11.29 -17.51 -0.95
C LEU A 61 10.83 -18.56 0.07
N HIS A 62 10.95 -19.83 -0.32
CA HIS A 62 10.66 -20.96 0.54
C HIS A 62 11.94 -21.36 1.27
N LEU A 63 11.90 -21.29 2.60
CA LEU A 63 13.04 -21.55 3.46
C LEU A 63 12.94 -22.96 4.05
N GLU A 64 14.01 -23.74 3.94
CA GLU A 64 14.11 -25.04 4.58
C GLU A 64 14.59 -24.90 6.03
N SER A 65 14.23 -25.88 6.86
CA SER A 65 14.40 -25.88 8.32
C SER A 65 15.84 -25.68 8.84
N ASN A 66 16.84 -25.90 7.98
CA ASN A 66 18.27 -25.83 8.33
C ASN A 66 19.05 -24.95 7.34
N GLU A 67 18.38 -24.00 6.67
CA GLU A 67 19.07 -23.05 5.81
C GLU A 67 19.97 -22.11 6.60
N ASN A 68 21.18 -21.92 6.10
CA ASN A 68 22.15 -21.01 6.69
C ASN A 68 21.63 -19.56 6.61
N ILE A 69 21.63 -18.82 7.72
CA ILE A 69 21.14 -17.43 7.76
C ILE A 69 21.81 -16.51 6.73
N ASN A 70 23.11 -16.69 6.45
CA ASN A 70 23.82 -15.90 5.45
C ASN A 70 23.31 -16.20 4.03
N PHE A 71 22.88 -17.43 3.77
CA PHE A 71 22.25 -17.80 2.50
C PHE A 71 20.89 -17.12 2.33
N ILE A 72 20.07 -17.09 3.39
CA ILE A 72 18.77 -16.42 3.39
C ILE A 72 18.93 -14.91 3.13
N ILE A 73 19.87 -14.26 3.85
CA ILE A 73 20.19 -12.84 3.66
C ILE A 73 20.62 -12.58 2.21
N ARG A 74 21.50 -13.43 1.65
CA ARG A 74 21.96 -13.27 0.27
C ARG A 74 20.82 -13.38 -0.75
N ASN A 75 19.86 -14.29 -0.52
CA ASN A 75 18.70 -14.45 -1.41
C ASN A 75 17.75 -13.25 -1.34
N ILE A 76 17.56 -12.66 -0.15
CA ILE A 76 16.77 -11.42 0.01
C ILE A 76 17.44 -10.26 -0.74
N ILE A 77 18.76 -10.09 -0.56
CA ILE A 77 19.53 -9.07 -1.27
C ILE A 77 19.44 -9.27 -2.78
N ALA A 78 19.65 -10.51 -3.25
CA ALA A 78 19.56 -10.83 -4.67
C ALA A 78 18.15 -10.56 -5.23
N ALA A 79 17.09 -10.91 -4.50
CA ALA A 79 15.72 -10.60 -4.90
C ALA A 79 15.51 -9.07 -5.02
N TYR A 80 15.99 -8.31 -4.03
CA TYR A 80 15.90 -6.86 -4.09
C TYR A 80 16.64 -6.27 -5.31
N LEU A 81 17.88 -6.72 -5.56
CA LEU A 81 18.69 -6.29 -6.70
C LEU A 81 18.06 -6.68 -8.06
N ASN A 82 17.28 -7.76 -8.10
CA ASN A 82 16.52 -8.18 -9.28
C ASN A 82 15.20 -7.40 -9.47
N GLY A 83 14.95 -6.34 -8.68
CA GLY A 83 13.78 -5.47 -8.84
C GLY A 83 12.52 -5.96 -8.12
N TYR A 84 12.62 -7.03 -7.32
CA TYR A 84 11.48 -7.47 -6.52
C TYR A 84 11.22 -6.50 -5.37
N SER A 85 10.03 -5.90 -5.38
CA SER A 85 9.61 -4.90 -4.39
C SER A 85 8.77 -5.50 -3.26
N TYR A 86 8.30 -6.75 -3.44
CA TYR A 86 7.60 -7.51 -2.41
C TYR A 86 8.23 -8.90 -2.29
N ILE A 87 8.93 -9.14 -1.18
CA ILE A 87 9.63 -10.40 -0.90
C ILE A 87 8.91 -11.09 0.27
N LYS A 88 8.23 -12.20 -0.01
CA LYS A 88 7.55 -13.02 1.01
C LYS A 88 8.45 -14.18 1.42
N LEU A 89 8.73 -14.33 2.71
CA LEU A 89 9.43 -15.49 3.25
C LEU A 89 8.41 -16.51 3.79
N VAL A 90 8.56 -17.78 3.41
CA VAL A 90 7.73 -18.89 3.91
C VAL A 90 8.65 -19.99 4.40
N SER A 91 8.58 -20.33 5.68
CA SER A 91 9.26 -21.49 6.24
C SER A 91 8.25 -22.56 6.63
N LYS A 92 8.65 -23.83 6.57
CA LYS A 92 7.88 -24.95 7.15
C LYS A 92 7.88 -24.91 8.68
N ASN A 93 8.90 -24.29 9.28
CA ASN A 93 9.06 -24.13 10.72
C ASN A 93 8.81 -22.67 11.13
N PHE A 94 8.64 -22.44 12.43
CA PHE A 94 8.56 -21.10 12.98
C PHE A 94 9.89 -20.37 12.84
N PHE A 95 9.85 -19.08 12.51
CA PHE A 95 11.03 -18.22 12.61
C PHE A 95 11.41 -18.09 14.09
N THR A 96 12.57 -18.62 14.46
CA THR A 96 13.12 -18.50 15.81
C THR A 96 13.96 -17.23 15.91
N VAL A 97 13.79 -16.51 17.01
CA VAL A 97 14.71 -15.43 17.39
C VAL A 97 15.70 -16.04 18.35
N ASN A 98 16.99 -16.05 18.02
CA ASN A 98 18.02 -16.35 19.01
C ASN A 98 18.03 -15.20 20.01
N GLN A 99 17.60 -15.48 21.25
CA GLN A 99 17.74 -14.58 22.40
C GLN A 99 19.19 -14.53 22.86
#